data_AF-A0A4R4I9P2-F1
#
_entry.id   AF-A0A4R4I9P2-F1
#
_cell.length_a   1.000
_cell.length_b   1.000
_cell.length_c   1.000
_cell.angle_alpha   90.00
_cell.angle_beta   90.00
_cell.angle_gamma   90.00
#
_symmetry.space_group_name_H-M   'P 1'
#
loop_
_entity.id
_entity.type
_entity.pdbx_description
1 polymer ?
#
loop_
_entity_poly.entity_id
_entity_poly.type
_entity_poly.pdbx_seq_one_letter_code
_entity_poly.pdbx_strand_id
1 'polypeptide(L)'
;MWLLIGLAGSVSAALVVSYIGLAVVPQFESVYRSFGAQMPATSQLFMRFFGLAWLLPAGVLAIGRCWPRPNAPVIAGVLGLVAPFVAVPVALLLIYLPLFRLADV
;
A
#
# COMPACT_ATOMS: atom_id res chain seq x y z
N MET A 1 -12.73 -5.35 -20.32
CA MET A 1 -12.00 -4.07 -20.22
C MET A 1 -11.86 -3.60 -18.77
N TRP A 2 -12.95 -3.33 -18.05
CA TRP A 2 -12.92 -2.85 -16.65
C TRP A 2 -12.06 -3.66 -15.68
N LEU A 3 -12.14 -4.99 -15.73
CA LEU A 3 -11.34 -5.86 -14.87
C LEU A 3 -9.83 -5.66 -15.08
N LEU A 4 -9.37 -5.49 -16.32
CA LEU A 4 -7.96 -5.24 -16.64
C LEU A 4 -7.50 -3.88 -16.12
N ILE A 5 -8.37 -2.87 -16.20
CA ILE A 5 -8.09 -1.52 -15.69
C ILE A 5 -7.93 -1.56 -14.16
N GLY A 6 -8.85 -2.21 -13.45
CA GLY A 6 -8.74 -2.37 -12.00
C GLY A 6 -7.54 -3.22 -11.59
N LEU A 7 -7.20 -4.24 -12.39
CA LEU A 7 -6.02 -5.05 -12.13
C LEU A 7 -4.74 -4.24 -12.30
N ALA A 8 -4.62 -3.44 -13.36
CA ALA A 8 -3.48 -2.55 -13.55
C ALA A 8 -3.35 -1.53 -12.41
N GLY A 9 -4.45 -0.93 -11.95
CA GLY A 9 -4.45 0.02 -10.82
C GLY A 9 -4.09 -0.63 -9.48
N SER A 10 -4.62 -1.82 -9.19
CA SER A 10 -4.32 -2.53 -7.94
C SER A 10 -2.91 -3.11 -7.91
N VAL A 11 -2.40 -3.59 -9.06
CA VAL A 11 -1.00 -4.03 -9.20
C VAL A 11 -0.06 -2.84 -9.06
N SER A 12 -0.34 -1.70 -9.70
CA SER A 12 0.51 -0.51 -9.55
C SER A 12 0.55 -0.03 -8.10
N ALA A 13 -0.59 -0.04 -7.39
CA ALA A 13 -0.64 0.24 -5.95
C ALA A 13 0.25 -0.71 -5.15
N ALA A 14 0.12 -2.03 -5.37
CA ALA A 14 0.91 -3.03 -4.68
C ALA A 14 2.42 -2.90 -4.95
N LEU A 15 2.80 -2.58 -6.19
CA LEU A 15 4.18 -2.33 -6.59
C LEU A 15 4.75 -1.09 -5.89
N VAL A 16 4.01 0.03 -5.88
CA VAL A 16 4.46 1.26 -5.21
C VAL A 16 4.62 1.02 -3.70
N VAL A 17 3.65 0.38 -3.05
CA VAL A 17 3.73 0.06 -1.61
C VAL A 17 4.89 -0.89 -1.31
N SER A 18 5.13 -1.88 -2.17
CA SER A 18 6.27 -2.80 -2.04
C SER A 18 7.61 -2.07 -2.22
N TYR A 19 7.69 -1.17 -3.21
CA TYR A 19 8.88 -0.34 -3.43
C TYR A 19 9.17 0.54 -2.22
N ILE A 20 8.14 1.16 -1.65
CA ILE A 20 8.27 1.95 -0.43
C ILE A 20 8.81 1.05 0.71
N GLY A 21 8.19 -0.12 0.95
CA GLY A 21 8.63 -1.04 2.00
C GLY A 21 10.07 -1.56 1.84
N LEU A 22 10.50 -1.86 0.62
CA LEU A 22 11.79 -2.47 0.34
C LEU A 22 12.93 -1.46 0.16
N ALA A 23 12.67 -0.29 -0.41
CA ALA A 23 13.71 0.67 -0.77
C ALA A 23 13.70 1.92 0.11
N VAL A 24 12.51 2.41 0.48
CA VAL A 24 12.36 3.70 1.17
C VAL A 24 12.47 3.51 2.70
N VAL A 25 11.75 2.54 3.25
CA VAL A 25 11.68 2.34 4.71
C VAL A 25 13.03 1.97 5.35
N PRO A 26 13.91 1.15 4.74
CA PRO A 26 15.25 0.90 5.29
C PRO A 26 16.14 2.15 5.36
N GLN A 27 15.94 3.12 4.46
CA GLN A 27 16.66 4.40 4.51
C GLN A 27 16.22 5.25 5.71
N PHE A 28 14.95 5.15 6.12
CA PHE A 28 14.49 5.81 7.34
C PHE A 28 15.11 5.18 8.59
N GLU A 29 15.28 3.86 8.62
CA GLU A 29 15.89 3.17 9.76
C GLU A 29 17.33 3.64 10.01
N SER A 30 18.14 3.81 8.96
CA SER A 30 19.51 4.33 9.10
C SER A 30 19.53 5.76 9.62
N VAL A 31 18.59 6.60 9.16
CA VAL A 31 18.44 7.99 9.63
C VAL A 31 18.05 8.02 11.11
N TYR A 32 17.01 7.30 11.53
CA TYR A 32 16.61 7.24 12.94
C TYR A 32 17.75 6.76 13.86
N ARG A 33 18.48 5.72 13.46
CA ARG A 33 19.65 5.22 14.20
C ARG A 33 20.75 6.26 14.34
N SER A 34 20.98 7.09 13.32
CA SER A 34 21.98 8.18 13.40
C SER A 34 21.62 9.28 14.40
N PHE A 35 20.31 9.48 14.66
CA PHE A 35 19.81 10.38 15.70
C PHE A 35 19.69 9.70 17.09
N GLY A 36 20.16 8.45 17.24
CA GLY A 36 20.04 7.69 18.48
C GLY A 36 18.61 7.27 18.83
N ALA A 37 17.67 7.42 17.89
CA ALA A 37 16.26 7.11 18.07
C ALA A 37 15.92 5.73 17.48
N GLN A 38 14.94 5.06 18.08
CA GLN A 38 14.40 3.81 17.53
C GLN A 38 13.35 4.10 16.47
N MET A 39 13.21 3.16 15.54
CA MET A 39 12.22 3.26 14.47
C MET A 39 10.79 3.22 15.06
N PRO A 40 9.89 4.13 14.64
CA PRO A 40 8.52 4.19 15.16
C PRO A 40 7.75 2.88 14.96
N ALA A 41 6.87 2.54 15.92
CA ALA A 41 6.05 1.32 15.86
C ALA A 41 5.19 1.25 14.59
N THR A 42 4.74 2.38 14.05
CA THR A 42 3.95 2.44 12.80
C THR A 42 4.77 2.02 11.58
N SER A 43 6.04 2.43 11.50
CA SER A 43 6.94 2.06 10.40
C SER A 43 7.36 0.59 10.50
N GLN A 44 7.56 0.07 11.72
CA GLN A 44 7.79 -1.37 11.95
C GLN A 44 6.56 -2.20 11.54
N LEU A 45 5.36 -1.73 11.89
CA LEU A 45 4.11 -2.37 11.48
C LEU A 45 3.99 -2.38 9.95
N PHE A 46 4.31 -1.26 9.29
CA PHE A 46 4.33 -1.19 7.84
C PHE A 46 5.35 -2.18 7.23
N MET A 47 6.58 -2.27 7.76
CA MET A 47 7.57 -3.27 7.30
C MET A 47 7.07 -4.71 7.41
N ARG A 48 6.25 -5.02 8.43
CA ARG A 48 5.72 -6.37 8.61
C ARG A 48 4.55 -6.69 7.69
N PHE A 49 3.79 -5.67 7.27
CA PHE A 49 2.49 -5.85 6.61
C PHE A 49 2.38 -5.22 5.22
N PHE A 50 3.41 -4.57 4.67
CA PHE A 50 3.36 -3.98 3.32
C PHE A 50 3.00 -5.02 2.24
N GLY A 51 3.37 -6.29 2.44
CA GLY A 51 3.01 -7.39 1.55
C GLY A 51 1.50 -7.64 1.44
N LEU A 52 0.69 -7.20 2.43
CA LEU A 52 -0.77 -7.27 2.35
C LEU A 52 -1.34 -6.42 1.21
N ALA A 53 -0.59 -5.46 0.68
CA ALA A 53 -1.02 -4.71 -0.51
C ALA A 53 -1.26 -5.61 -1.73
N TRP A 54 -0.62 -6.80 -1.80
CA TRP A 54 -0.87 -7.80 -2.85
C TRP A 54 -2.24 -8.49 -2.72
N LEU A 55 -2.92 -8.35 -1.60
CA LEU A 55 -4.32 -8.80 -1.47
C LEU A 55 -5.27 -7.96 -2.34
N LEU A 56 -4.89 -6.73 -2.70
CA LEU A 56 -5.70 -5.88 -3.58
C LEU A 56 -5.87 -6.49 -4.98
N PRO A 57 -4.78 -6.80 -5.74
CA PRO A 57 -4.94 -7.44 -7.05
C PRO A 57 -5.53 -8.85 -6.96
N ALA A 58 -5.21 -9.61 -5.91
CA ALA A 58 -5.84 -10.92 -5.67
C ALA A 58 -7.37 -10.80 -5.46
N GLY A 59 -7.80 -9.81 -4.69
CA GLY A 59 -9.21 -9.49 -4.47
C GLY A 59 -9.93 -9.04 -5.75
N VAL A 60 -9.29 -8.19 -6.57
CA VAL A 60 -9.82 -7.77 -7.87
C VAL A 60 -10.04 -8.98 -8.79
N LEU A 61 -9.11 -9.93 -8.83
CA LEU A 61 -9.28 -11.18 -9.58
C LEU A 61 -10.40 -12.05 -9.01
N ALA A 62 -10.44 -12.24 -7.69
CA ALA A 62 -11.45 -13.06 -7.03
C ALA A 62 -12.86 -12.51 -7.27
N ILE A 63 -13.07 -11.20 -7.09
CA ILE A 63 -14.36 -10.55 -7.35
C ILE A 63 -14.69 -10.63 -8.84
N GLY A 64 -13.73 -10.35 -9.71
CA GLY A 64 -13.95 -10.31 -11.14
C GLY A 64 -14.24 -11.66 -11.80
N ARG A 65 -13.81 -12.79 -11.19
CA ARG A 65 -13.94 -14.14 -11.76
C ARG A 65 -14.86 -15.08 -10.99
N CYS A 66 -14.93 -14.95 -9.67
CA CYS A 66 -15.69 -15.88 -8.83
C CYS A 66 -17.04 -15.33 -8.39
N TRP A 67 -17.32 -14.02 -8.61
CA TRP A 67 -18.57 -13.42 -8.19
C TRP A 67 -19.67 -13.62 -9.25
N PRO A 68 -20.82 -14.24 -8.91
CA PRO A 68 -21.86 -14.63 -9.88
C PRO A 68 -22.78 -13.46 -10.30
N ARG A 69 -22.25 -12.23 -10.36
CA ARG A 69 -23.02 -11.03 -10.75
C ARG A 69 -22.52 -10.52 -12.10
N PRO A 70 -23.42 -10.09 -13.00
CA PRO A 70 -23.04 -9.55 -14.31
C PRO A 70 -22.17 -8.28 -14.20
N ASN A 71 -22.34 -7.53 -13.11
CA ASN A 71 -21.58 -6.29 -12.85
C ASN A 71 -20.25 -6.51 -12.10
N ALA A 72 -19.94 -7.76 -11.73
CA ALA A 72 -18.72 -8.11 -11.00
C ALA A 72 -17.40 -7.56 -11.62
N PRO A 73 -17.16 -7.65 -12.95
CA PRO A 73 -15.93 -7.11 -13.54
C PRO A 73 -15.86 -5.58 -13.52
N VAL A 74 -17.00 -4.88 -13.47
CA VAL A 74 -17.06 -3.43 -13.33
C VAL A 74 -16.73 -3.03 -11.90
N ILE A 75 -17.34 -3.69 -10.92
CA ILE A 75 -17.09 -3.46 -9.49
C ILE A 75 -15.62 -3.73 -9.16
N ALA A 76 -15.07 -4.86 -9.62
CA ALA A 76 -13.66 -5.19 -9.48
C ALA A 76 -12.75 -4.14 -10.15
N GLY A 77 -13.16 -3.66 -11.33
CA GLY A 77 -12.48 -2.59 -12.06
C GLY A 77 -12.36 -1.30 -11.25
N VAL A 78 -13.48 -0.81 -10.72
CA VAL A 78 -13.55 0.42 -9.92
C VAL A 78 -12.78 0.28 -8.61
N LEU A 79 -12.94 -0.84 -7.90
CA LEU A 79 -12.19 -1.10 -6.65
C LEU A 79 -10.68 -1.09 -6.89
N GLY A 80 -10.22 -1.76 -7.94
CA GLY A 80 -8.81 -1.78 -8.30
C GLY A 80 -8.26 -0.43 -8.77
N LEU A 81 -9.10 0.40 -9.40
CA LEU A 81 -8.72 1.75 -9.82
C LEU A 81 -8.61 2.73 -8.64
N VAL A 82 -9.47 2.58 -7.63
CA VAL A 82 -9.46 3.42 -6.42
C VAL A 82 -8.35 3.01 -5.45
N ALA A 83 -7.99 1.73 -5.42
CA ALA A 83 -6.95 1.16 -4.56
C ALA A 83 -5.65 2.00 -4.44
N PRO A 84 -5.00 2.47 -5.53
CA PRO A 84 -3.78 3.28 -5.43
C PRO A 84 -3.98 4.60 -4.67
N PHE A 85 -5.14 5.25 -4.83
CA PHE A 85 -5.46 6.52 -4.17
C PHE A 85 -5.71 6.37 -2.67
N VAL A 86 -5.86 5.14 -2.17
CA VAL A 86 -6.03 4.86 -0.74
C VAL A 86 -4.75 4.23 -0.18
N ALA A 87 -4.24 3.19 -0.83
CA ALA A 87 -3.10 2.42 -0.34
C ALA A 87 -1.82 3.26 -0.30
N VAL A 88 -1.56 4.08 -1.31
CA VAL A 88 -0.33 4.90 -1.36
C VAL A 88 -0.35 6.01 -0.30
N PRO A 89 -1.43 6.82 -0.16
CA PRO A 89 -1.48 7.81 0.92
C PRO A 89 -1.42 7.20 2.32
N VAL A 90 -2.07 6.06 2.55
CA VAL A 90 -1.98 5.35 3.84
C VAL A 90 -0.56 4.90 4.12
N ALA A 91 0.15 4.33 3.13
CA ALA A 91 1.55 3.95 3.27
C ALA A 91 2.44 5.16 3.60
N LEU A 92 2.25 6.28 2.89
CA LEU A 92 2.97 7.52 3.16
C LEU A 92 2.69 8.03 4.57
N LEU A 93 1.42 8.06 5.01
CA LEU A 93 1.07 8.48 6.37
C LEU A 93 1.74 7.59 7.42
N LEU A 94 1.75 6.27 7.27
CA LEU A 94 2.38 5.37 8.24
C LEU A 94 3.89 5.60 8.41
N ILE A 95 4.55 6.10 7.36
CA ILE A 95 5.99 6.35 7.33
C ILE A 95 6.34 7.79 7.74
N TYR A 96 5.63 8.77 7.20
CA TYR A 96 5.93 10.19 7.41
C TYR A 96 5.26 10.81 8.64
N LEU A 97 4.09 10.33 9.05
CA LEU A 97 3.41 10.86 10.25
C LEU A 97 4.28 10.77 11.52
N PRO A 98 5.00 9.68 11.82
CA PRO A 98 5.88 9.68 12.97
C PRO A 98 7.08 10.63 12.80
N LEU A 99 7.60 10.82 11.57
CA LEU A 99 8.67 11.79 11.30
C LEU A 99 8.22 13.22 11.65
N PHE A 100 7.02 13.61 11.24
CA PHE A 100 6.47 14.93 11.60
C PHE A 100 6.27 15.09 13.11
N ARG A 101 5.80 14.04 13.79
CA ARG A 101 5.67 14.07 15.26
C ARG A 101 7.00 14.16 16.00
N LEU A 102 8.10 13.69 15.40
CA LEU A 102 9.44 13.88 15.95
C LEU A 102 10.01 15.27 15.66
N ALA A 103 9.61 15.90 14.54
CA ALA A 103 10.06 17.24 14.17
C ALA A 103 9.31 18.36 14.93
N ASP A 104 8.12 18.07 15.47
CA ASP A 104 7.34 18.97 16.34
C ASP A 104 7.85 19.02 17.80
N VAL A 105 9.00 18.40 18.10
CA VAL A 105 9.67 18.40 19.42
C VAL A 105 10.98 19.18 19.34
#